data_AF-A0A0U3HEN7-F1
#
_entry.id   AF-A0A0U3HEN7-F1
#
_cell.length_a   1.000
_cell.length_b   1.000
_cell.length_c   1.000
_cell.angle_alpha   90.00
_cell.angle_beta   90.00
_cell.angle_gamma   90.00
#
_symmetry.space_group_name_H-M   'P 1'
#
loop_
_entity.id
_entity.type
_entity.pdbx_description
1 polymer ?
#
loop_
_entity_poly.entity_id
_entity_poly.type
_entity_poly.pdbx_seq_one_letter_code
_entity_poly.pdbx_strand_id
1 'polypeptide(L)'
;MLRQLHARGATVGAPAELGALKEWPGPLLVYEPTLATLAAGEAITTATRLIVLTADAAVLQPWVDAFDPEHLGGQHLPAAAVVLPVALVRRTMVYFTHHLQSGALVGGRLWELLLRRLEELYHHEQHFSPEDLLALAWQLHWPPDATWELYRWAHEHLPCATLHPRP
;
A
#
# COMPACT_ATOMS: atom_id res chain seq x y z
N MET A 1 11.37 21.92 12.33
CA MET A 1 10.93 21.87 10.92
C MET A 1 9.44 22.14 10.76
N LEU A 2 8.53 21.36 11.36
CA LEU A 2 7.06 21.56 11.26
C LEU A 2 6.57 22.96 11.67
N ARG A 3 7.10 23.54 12.76
CA ARG A 3 6.77 24.94 13.16
C ARG A 3 7.17 26.00 12.13
N GLN A 4 8.25 25.76 11.37
CA GLN A 4 8.70 26.69 10.33
C GLN A 4 7.85 26.58 9.06
N LEU A 5 7.38 25.37 8.73
CA LEU A 5 6.40 25.17 7.65
C LEU A 5 5.08 25.87 7.99
N HIS A 6 4.62 25.73 9.24
CA HIS A 6 3.42 26.41 9.70
C HIS A 6 3.54 27.95 9.62
N ALA A 7 4.67 28.49 10.08
CA ALA A 7 4.96 29.92 9.98
C ALA A 7 5.05 30.45 8.53
N ARG A 8 5.25 29.56 7.54
CA ARG A 8 5.27 29.87 6.11
C ARG A 8 3.92 29.66 5.42
N GLY A 9 2.85 29.48 6.20
CA GLY A 9 1.49 29.34 5.68
C GLY A 9 1.08 27.90 5.32
N ALA A 10 1.92 26.90 5.63
CA ALA A 10 1.48 25.52 5.53
C ALA A 10 0.49 25.21 6.65
N THR A 11 -0.65 24.62 6.32
CA THR A 11 -1.47 23.99 7.36
C THR A 11 -0.74 22.75 7.83
N VAL A 12 -0.40 22.72 9.12
CA VAL A 12 0.28 21.61 9.75
C VAL A 12 -0.68 21.07 10.81
N GLY A 13 -1.12 19.83 10.63
CA GLY A 13 -2.00 19.18 11.57
C GLY A 13 -1.94 17.67 11.39
N ALA A 14 -2.22 16.93 12.46
CA ALA A 14 -2.60 15.53 12.36
C ALA A 14 -4.13 15.52 12.20
N PRO A 15 -4.69 15.07 11.07
CA PRO A 15 -6.13 14.91 10.98
C PRO A 15 -6.59 13.95 12.09
N ALA A 16 -7.55 14.37 12.92
CA ALA A 16 -8.16 13.49 13.91
C ALA A 16 -8.89 12.31 13.22
N GLU A 17 -9.41 12.56 12.00
CA GLU A 17 -10.05 11.56 11.14
C GLU A 17 -9.74 11.87 9.67
N LEU A 18 -9.52 10.83 8.87
CA LEU A 18 -9.23 10.94 7.43
C LEU A 18 -10.34 11.62 6.62
N GLY A 19 -11.58 11.57 7.12
CA GLY A 19 -12.71 12.28 6.54
C GLY A 19 -12.48 13.80 6.45
N ALA A 20 -11.72 14.38 7.37
CA ALA A 20 -11.41 15.81 7.39
C ALA A 20 -10.44 16.22 6.26
N LEU A 21 -9.75 15.27 5.63
CA LEU A 21 -8.84 15.54 4.51
C LEU A 21 -9.48 15.37 3.13
N LYS A 22 -10.72 14.86 3.04
CA LYS A 22 -11.43 14.64 1.76
C LYS A 22 -11.66 15.91 0.94
N GLU A 23 -11.54 17.09 1.55
CA GLU A 23 -11.70 18.39 0.88
C GLU A 23 -10.38 19.14 0.73
N TRP A 24 -9.24 18.50 1.02
CA TRP A 24 -7.92 19.17 1.02
C TRP A 24 -7.54 19.66 -0.38
N PRO A 25 -7.45 20.98 -0.63
CA PRO A 25 -7.18 21.53 -1.95
C PRO A 25 -5.70 21.92 -2.06
N GLY A 26 -4.81 20.94 -2.26
CA GLY A 26 -3.38 21.25 -2.39
C GLY A 26 -2.47 20.04 -2.33
N PRO A 27 -1.14 20.25 -2.34
CA PRO A 27 -0.18 19.20 -2.05
C PRO A 27 -0.35 18.76 -0.60
N LEU A 28 -0.31 17.46 -0.37
CA LEU A 28 -0.36 16.84 0.95
C LEU A 28 1.04 16.33 1.29
N LEU A 29 1.56 16.74 2.43
CA LEU A 29 2.87 16.31 2.92
C LEU A 29 2.69 15.28 4.04
N VAL A 30 3.22 14.08 3.85
CA VAL A 30 3.20 12.99 4.82
C VAL A 30 4.60 12.87 5.41
N TYR A 31 4.73 13.26 6.69
CA TYR A 31 5.98 13.23 7.43
C TYR A 31 6.03 12.01 8.36
N GLU A 32 7.13 11.27 8.33
CA GLU A 32 7.31 9.99 9.07
C GLU A 32 6.16 9.01 8.79
N PRO A 33 5.97 8.63 7.52
CA PRO A 33 4.86 7.78 7.11
C PRO A 33 4.95 6.38 7.70
N THR A 34 3.79 5.86 8.05
CA THR A 34 3.49 4.43 8.13
C THR A 34 2.77 3.98 6.85
N LEU A 35 2.74 2.68 6.58
CA LEU A 35 1.97 2.11 5.46
C LEU A 35 0.48 2.49 5.53
N ALA A 36 -0.10 2.54 6.74
CA ALA A 36 -1.47 2.97 6.95
C ALA A 36 -1.69 4.45 6.57
N THR A 37 -0.77 5.34 6.94
CA THR A 37 -0.86 6.76 6.58
C THR A 37 -0.64 7.01 5.09
N LEU A 38 0.17 6.18 4.41
CA LEU A 38 0.35 6.25 2.95
C LEU A 38 -0.91 5.82 2.21
N ALA A 39 -1.50 4.68 2.59
CA ALA A 39 -2.77 4.21 2.02
C ALA A 39 -3.88 5.27 2.18
N ALA A 40 -3.91 5.92 3.34
CA ALA A 40 -4.86 6.97 3.62
C ALA A 40 -4.60 8.26 2.82
N GLY A 41 -3.33 8.61 2.62
CA GLY A 41 -2.90 9.72 1.76
C GLY A 41 -3.37 9.54 0.31
N GLU A 42 -3.14 8.35 -0.25
CA GLU A 42 -3.53 7.99 -1.62
C GLU A 42 -5.06 7.94 -1.82
N ALA A 43 -5.83 7.66 -0.76
CA ALA A 43 -7.29 7.68 -0.82
C ALA A 43 -7.88 9.11 -0.93
N ILE A 44 -7.07 10.16 -0.71
CA ILE A 44 -7.51 11.55 -0.81
C ILE A 44 -7.42 12.01 -2.27
N THR A 45 -8.48 11.75 -3.02
CA THR A 45 -8.57 12.06 -4.45
C THR A 45 -8.56 13.56 -4.78
N THR A 46 -8.76 14.43 -3.79
CA THR A 46 -8.71 15.90 -3.97
C THR A 46 -7.31 16.47 -3.82
N ALA A 47 -6.34 15.71 -3.30
CA ALA A 47 -4.97 16.16 -3.17
C ALA A 47 -4.33 16.26 -4.57
N THR A 48 -3.66 17.38 -4.83
CA THR A 48 -3.00 17.59 -6.14
C THR A 48 -1.71 16.81 -6.29
N ARG A 49 -1.03 16.53 -5.18
CA ARG A 49 0.22 15.78 -5.05
C ARG A 49 0.32 15.19 -3.66
N LEU A 50 0.89 14.00 -3.53
CA LEU A 50 1.37 13.46 -2.27
C LEU A 50 2.90 13.62 -2.21
N ILE A 51 3.41 14.27 -1.18
CA ILE A 51 4.84 14.44 -0.92
C ILE A 51 5.16 13.66 0.35
N VAL A 52 6.04 12.66 0.23
CA VAL A 52 6.36 11.76 1.33
C VAL A 52 7.77 12.04 1.83
N LEU A 53 7.92 12.20 3.14
CA LEU A 53 9.18 12.49 3.80
C LEU A 53 9.41 11.51 4.96
N THR A 54 10.51 10.78 4.91
CA THR A 54 10.89 9.81 5.95
C THR A 54 12.38 9.88 6.26
N ALA A 55 12.75 9.49 7.48
CA ALA A 55 14.14 9.20 7.83
C ALA A 55 14.50 7.72 7.57
N ASP A 56 13.49 6.84 7.52
CA ASP A 56 13.63 5.42 7.20
C ASP A 56 13.04 5.15 5.82
N ALA A 57 13.92 4.97 4.83
CA ALA A 57 13.54 4.74 3.45
C ALA A 57 12.88 3.35 3.25
N ALA A 58 13.19 2.36 4.09
CA ALA A 58 12.72 0.99 3.90
C ALA A 58 11.19 0.88 4.02
N VAL A 59 10.56 1.71 4.88
CA VAL A 59 9.10 1.75 5.04
C VAL A 59 8.37 2.18 3.76
N LEU A 60 9.06 2.86 2.83
CA LEU A 60 8.48 3.35 1.59
C LEU A 60 8.50 2.33 0.46
N GLN A 61 9.33 1.28 0.55
CA GLN A 61 9.55 0.37 -0.57
C GLN A 61 8.22 -0.16 -1.17
N PRO A 62 7.22 -0.61 -0.39
CA PRO A 62 5.96 -1.10 -0.96
C PRO A 62 5.16 0.00 -1.68
N TRP A 63 5.28 1.25 -1.24
CA TRP A 63 4.61 2.40 -1.85
C TRP A 63 5.33 2.82 -3.14
N VAL A 64 6.66 2.81 -3.13
CA VAL A 64 7.49 3.05 -4.30
C VAL A 64 7.22 1.99 -5.37
N ASP A 65 7.14 0.72 -4.99
CA ASP A 65 6.84 -0.39 -5.90
C ASP A 65 5.41 -0.31 -6.47
N ALA A 66 4.46 0.25 -5.71
CA ALA A 66 3.09 0.42 -6.15
C ALA A 66 2.92 1.57 -7.15
N PHE A 67 3.56 2.71 -6.91
CA PHE A 67 3.23 3.97 -7.59
C PHE A 67 4.35 4.56 -8.46
N ASP A 68 5.58 4.02 -8.37
CA ASP A 68 6.78 4.56 -9.05
C ASP A 68 6.89 6.10 -8.94
N PRO A 69 6.96 6.64 -7.70
CA PRO A 69 6.90 8.07 -7.44
C PRO A 69 8.17 8.80 -7.93
N GLU A 70 8.02 10.07 -8.29
CA GLU A 70 9.15 10.94 -8.62
C GLU A 70 10.08 11.12 -7.41
N HIS A 71 11.33 10.71 -7.56
CA HIS A 71 12.34 10.86 -6.52
C HIS A 71 12.91 12.29 -6.48
N LEU A 72 12.54 13.06 -5.45
CA LEU A 72 12.95 14.45 -5.28
C LEU A 72 14.30 14.64 -4.56
N GLY A 73 14.81 13.61 -3.88
CA GLY A 73 16.11 13.66 -3.18
C GLY A 73 16.25 12.65 -2.04
N GLY A 74 17.49 12.47 -1.56
CA GLY A 74 17.82 11.48 -0.53
C GLY A 74 18.38 10.18 -1.11
N GLN A 75 18.25 9.08 -0.36
CA GLN A 75 18.61 7.74 -0.84
C GLN A 75 17.58 7.30 -1.89
N HIS A 76 18.05 7.03 -3.11
CA HIS A 76 17.18 6.52 -4.16
C HIS A 76 16.73 5.10 -3.83
N LEU A 77 15.41 4.93 -3.76
CA LEU A 77 14.75 3.63 -3.75
C LEU A 77 14.28 3.37 -5.17
N PRO A 78 14.96 2.49 -5.94
CA PRO A 78 14.42 2.09 -7.22
C PRO A 78 13.11 1.35 -6.97
N ALA A 79 12.06 1.72 -7.70
CA ALA A 79 10.90 0.85 -7.81
C ALA A 79 11.40 -0.51 -8.30
N ALA A 80 11.01 -1.57 -7.62
CA ALA A 80 11.14 -2.89 -8.20
C ALA A 80 10.45 -2.81 -9.56
N ALA A 81 11.19 -3.06 -10.65
CA ALA A 81 10.57 -3.30 -11.95
C ALA A 81 9.45 -4.27 -11.67
N VAL A 82 8.18 -3.92 -11.95
CA VAL A 82 6.99 -4.64 -11.50
C VAL A 82 7.14 -6.12 -11.87
N VAL A 83 7.70 -6.87 -10.94
CA VAL A 83 8.01 -8.29 -11.01
C VAL A 83 7.38 -8.82 -9.75
N LEU A 84 6.05 -8.80 -9.74
CA LEU A 84 5.33 -9.79 -8.96
C LEU A 84 5.69 -11.14 -9.59
N PRO A 85 6.37 -12.06 -8.87
CA PRO A 85 6.93 -13.27 -9.47
C PRO A 85 5.86 -14.27 -9.95
N VAL A 86 4.57 -13.97 -9.75
CA VAL A 86 3.49 -14.95 -9.90
C VAL A 86 2.34 -14.35 -10.68
N ALA A 87 2.30 -14.59 -11.99
CA ALA A 87 1.17 -14.19 -12.83
C ALA A 87 -0.19 -14.67 -12.29
N LEU A 88 -0.21 -15.78 -11.55
CA LEU A 88 -1.41 -16.32 -10.92
C LEU A 88 -1.89 -15.52 -9.70
N VAL A 89 -1.01 -14.95 -8.87
CA VAL A 89 -1.37 -14.10 -7.73
C VAL A 89 -1.99 -12.81 -8.25
N ARG A 90 -1.33 -12.17 -9.23
CA ARG A 90 -1.88 -10.99 -9.91
C ARG A 90 -3.24 -11.26 -10.52
N ARG A 91 -3.39 -12.35 -11.28
CA ARG A 91 -4.68 -12.73 -11.87
C ARG A 91 -5.76 -12.96 -10.81
N THR A 92 -5.39 -13.59 -9.69
CA THR A 92 -6.31 -13.82 -8.57
C THR A 92 -6.75 -12.47 -7.98
N MET A 93 -5.84 -11.58 -7.60
CA MET A 93 -6.22 -10.28 -7.05
C MET A 93 -6.99 -9.40 -8.05
N VAL A 94 -6.63 -9.41 -9.34
CA VAL A 94 -7.42 -8.71 -10.39
C VAL A 94 -8.85 -9.23 -10.45
N TYR A 95 -9.06 -10.54 -10.43
CA TYR A 95 -10.40 -11.13 -10.42
C TYR A 95 -11.22 -10.65 -9.21
N PHE A 96 -10.61 -10.63 -8.03
CA PHE A 96 -11.27 -10.16 -6.80
C PHE A 96 -11.50 -8.64 -6.77
N THR A 97 -10.69 -7.85 -7.48
CA THR A 97 -10.84 -6.39 -7.60
C THR A 97 -12.21 -6.01 -8.14
N HIS A 98 -12.67 -6.70 -9.19
CA HIS A 98 -13.97 -6.45 -9.80
C HIS A 98 -15.12 -6.64 -8.80
N HIS A 99 -15.01 -7.65 -7.92
CA HIS A 99 -16.00 -7.89 -6.89
C HIS A 99 -15.98 -6.81 -5.81
N LEU A 100 -14.79 -6.40 -5.35
CA LEU A 100 -14.62 -5.32 -4.37
C LEU A 100 -15.20 -3.98 -4.85
N GLN A 101 -15.02 -3.66 -6.13
CA GLN A 101 -15.48 -2.39 -6.72
C GLN A 101 -16.98 -2.38 -7.02
N SER A 102 -17.59 -3.54 -7.30
CA SER A 102 -19.03 -3.64 -7.59
C SER A 102 -19.94 -3.39 -6.39
N GLY A 103 -19.39 -3.22 -5.17
CA GLY A 103 -20.18 -3.04 -3.94
C GLY A 103 -21.05 -4.23 -3.58
N ALA A 104 -20.96 -5.33 -4.34
CA ALA A 104 -21.52 -6.62 -3.96
C ALA A 104 -20.82 -7.01 -2.68
N LEU A 105 -21.54 -6.87 -1.56
CA LEU A 105 -21.10 -7.22 -0.20
C LEU A 105 -20.03 -8.28 -0.30
N VAL A 106 -18.81 -7.94 0.10
CA VAL A 106 -17.75 -8.90 0.36
C VAL A 106 -18.31 -9.79 1.48
N GLY A 107 -19.12 -10.78 1.10
CA GLY A 107 -19.55 -11.80 2.03
C GLY A 107 -18.29 -12.46 2.52
N GLY A 108 -18.18 -12.73 3.83
CA GLY A 108 -16.99 -13.34 4.43
C GLY A 108 -16.46 -14.53 3.63
N ARG A 109 -17.36 -15.29 3.00
CA ARG A 109 -17.02 -16.42 2.12
C ARG A 109 -16.17 -16.07 0.89
N LEU A 110 -16.40 -14.94 0.23
CA LEU A 110 -15.63 -14.55 -0.96
C LEU A 110 -14.23 -14.08 -0.54
N TRP A 111 -14.14 -13.33 0.56
CA TRP A 111 -12.88 -12.97 1.18
C TRP A 111 -12.07 -14.21 1.63
N GLU A 112 -12.70 -15.15 2.34
CA GLU A 112 -12.09 -16.42 2.73
C GLU A 112 -11.57 -17.22 1.53
N LEU A 113 -12.29 -17.22 0.40
CA LEU A 113 -11.84 -17.87 -0.83
C LEU A 113 -10.60 -17.21 -1.43
N LEU A 114 -10.50 -15.89 -1.39
CA LEU A 114 -9.28 -15.17 -1.79
C LEU A 114 -8.11 -15.59 -0.89
N LEU A 115 -8.28 -15.49 0.43
CA LEU A 115 -7.21 -15.78 1.39
C LEU A 115 -6.72 -17.22 1.25
N ARG A 116 -7.64 -18.19 1.18
CA ARG A 116 -7.29 -19.61 0.94
C ARG A 116 -6.57 -19.79 -0.39
N ARG A 117 -7.00 -19.09 -1.45
CA ARG A 117 -6.34 -19.20 -2.75
C ARG A 117 -4.92 -18.62 -2.74
N LEU A 118 -4.70 -17.53 -2.02
CA LEU A 118 -3.38 -16.95 -1.84
C LEU A 118 -2.48 -17.90 -1.03
N GLU A 119 -3.00 -18.49 0.04
CA GLU A 119 -2.28 -19.50 0.84
C GLU A 119 -1.90 -20.73 -0.01
N GLU A 120 -2.83 -21.27 -0.80
CA GLU A 120 -2.57 -22.35 -1.76
C GLU A 120 -1.45 -21.97 -2.74
N LEU A 121 -1.51 -20.77 -3.33
CA LEU A 121 -0.48 -20.31 -4.26
C LEU A 121 0.87 -20.21 -3.57
N TYR A 122 0.92 -19.66 -2.36
CA TYR A 122 2.14 -19.53 -1.58
C TYR A 122 2.83 -20.90 -1.33
N HIS A 123 2.05 -21.93 -1.00
CA HIS A 123 2.56 -23.28 -0.76
C HIS A 123 2.95 -24.05 -2.04
N HIS A 124 2.49 -23.62 -3.22
CA HIS A 124 2.79 -24.24 -4.51
C HIS A 124 3.89 -23.50 -5.29
N GLU A 125 4.98 -23.15 -4.61
CA GLU A 125 6.22 -22.54 -5.15
C GLU A 125 6.06 -21.13 -5.71
N GLN A 126 4.94 -20.47 -5.44
CA GLN A 126 4.73 -19.07 -5.81
C GLN A 126 4.94 -18.19 -4.58
N HIS A 127 6.21 -18.00 -4.19
CA HIS A 127 6.55 -17.19 -3.03
C HIS A 127 6.36 -15.69 -3.32
N PHE A 128 5.68 -15.01 -2.41
CA PHE A 128 5.46 -13.56 -2.38
C PHE A 128 5.42 -13.11 -0.93
N SER A 129 5.79 -11.86 -0.66
CA SER A 129 5.75 -11.30 0.68
C SER A 129 4.42 -10.58 0.97
N PRO A 130 4.12 -10.28 2.26
CA PRO A 130 3.02 -9.39 2.61
C PRO A 130 3.11 -8.02 1.93
N GLU A 131 4.33 -7.49 1.78
CA GLU A 131 4.61 -6.23 1.09
C GLU A 131 4.28 -6.30 -0.41
N ASP A 132 4.56 -7.42 -1.07
CA ASP A 132 4.19 -7.65 -2.47
C ASP A 132 2.67 -7.59 -2.66
N LEU A 133 1.92 -8.23 -1.76
CA LEU A 133 0.46 -8.20 -1.79
C LEU A 133 -0.09 -6.81 -1.51
N LEU A 134 0.52 -6.07 -0.58
CA LEU A 134 0.14 -4.70 -0.26
C LEU A 134 0.35 -3.77 -1.47
N ALA A 135 1.52 -3.84 -2.10
CA ALA A 135 1.83 -3.05 -3.29
C ALA A 135 0.86 -3.36 -4.44
N LEU A 136 0.53 -4.64 -4.65
CA LEU A 136 -0.44 -5.05 -5.66
C LEU A 136 -1.87 -4.58 -5.34
N ALA A 137 -2.31 -4.64 -4.08
CA ALA A 137 -3.62 -4.13 -3.68
C ALA A 137 -3.75 -2.61 -3.92
N TRP A 138 -2.67 -1.85 -3.68
CA TRP A 138 -2.60 -0.43 -4.01
C TRP A 138 -2.67 -0.16 -5.52
N GLN A 139 -1.89 -0.89 -6.34
CA GLN A 139 -1.95 -0.80 -7.81
C GLN A 139 -3.35 -1.11 -8.36
N LEU A 140 -4.10 -1.98 -7.69
CA LEU A 140 -5.46 -2.36 -8.06
C LEU A 140 -6.52 -1.42 -7.48
N HIS A 141 -6.11 -0.35 -6.78
CA HIS A 141 -6.99 0.61 -6.12
C HIS A 141 -8.02 -0.06 -5.19
N TRP A 142 -7.58 -1.06 -4.42
CA TRP A 142 -8.44 -1.71 -3.42
C TRP A 142 -8.82 -0.73 -2.30
N PRO A 143 -10.02 -0.87 -1.69
CA PRO A 143 -10.40 -0.07 -0.53
C PRO A 143 -9.36 -0.18 0.59
N PRO A 144 -9.03 0.91 1.31
CA PRO A 144 -8.00 0.91 2.35
C PRO A 144 -8.20 -0.18 3.42
N ASP A 145 -9.44 -0.41 3.85
CA ASP A 145 -9.76 -1.44 4.85
C ASP A 145 -9.44 -2.85 4.37
N ALA A 146 -9.84 -3.19 3.14
CA ALA A 146 -9.55 -4.49 2.54
C ALA A 146 -8.05 -4.68 2.28
N THR A 147 -7.37 -3.64 1.81
CA THR A 147 -5.91 -3.63 1.62
C THR A 147 -5.19 -3.90 2.95
N TRP A 148 -5.62 -3.24 4.03
CA TRP A 148 -5.02 -3.42 5.35
C TRP A 148 -5.33 -4.78 5.95
N GLU A 149 -6.55 -5.30 5.76
CA GLU A 149 -6.92 -6.64 6.19
C GLU A 149 -6.10 -7.71 5.48
N LEU A 150 -5.89 -7.59 4.15
CA LEU A 150 -5.04 -8.48 3.38
C LEU A 150 -3.61 -8.49 3.91
N TYR A 151 -3.04 -7.31 4.17
CA TYR A 151 -1.68 -7.17 4.68
C TYR A 151 -1.52 -7.81 6.06
N ARG A 152 -2.45 -7.56 6.99
CA ARG A 152 -2.42 -8.17 8.33
C ARG A 152 -2.52 -9.69 8.24
N TRP A 153 -3.47 -10.20 7.45
CA TRP A 153 -3.59 -11.64 7.23
C TRP A 153 -2.29 -12.23 6.68
N ALA A 154 -1.72 -11.61 5.64
CA ALA A 154 -0.51 -12.10 5.00
C ALA A 154 0.68 -12.10 5.96
N HIS A 155 0.82 -11.06 6.78
CA HIS A 155 1.87 -10.97 7.79
C HIS A 155 1.71 -12.04 8.89
N GLU A 156 0.48 -12.38 9.27
CA GLU A 156 0.20 -13.37 10.30
C GLU A 156 0.31 -14.83 9.79
N HIS A 157 -0.04 -15.09 8.53
CA HIS A 157 -0.27 -16.44 8.02
C HIS A 157 0.76 -16.91 6.98
N LEU A 158 1.39 -15.99 6.24
CA LEU A 158 2.45 -16.37 5.31
C LEU A 158 3.78 -16.43 6.08
N PRO A 159 4.55 -17.52 5.94
CA PRO A 159 5.90 -17.57 6.46
C PRO A 159 6.67 -16.32 6.00
N CYS A 160 7.22 -15.55 6.93
CA CYS A 160 8.20 -14.52 6.57
C CYS A 160 9.32 -15.25 5.83
N ALA A 161 9.43 -15.03 4.51
CA ALA A 161 10.55 -15.49 3.74
C ALA A 161 11.79 -14.78 4.31
N THR A 162 12.41 -15.41 5.30
CA THR A 162 13.81 -15.17 5.60
C THR A 162 14.50 -15.51 4.29
N LEU A 163 14.91 -14.46 3.57
CA LEU A 163 15.65 -14.53 2.32
C LEU A 163 16.67 -15.66 2.45
N HIS A 164 16.40 -16.80 1.82
CA HIS A 164 17.42 -17.81 1.65
C HIS A 164 18.53 -17.13 0.84
N PRO A 165 19.78 -17.08 1.34
CA PRO A 165 20.89 -16.61 0.53
C PRO A 165 20.94 -17.55 -0.67
N ARG A 166 20.77 -17.01 -1.88
CA ARG A 166 21.00 -17.78 -3.10
C ARG A 166 22.46 -18.30 -3.06
N PRO A 167 22.70 -19.58 -3.38
CA PRO A 167 24.04 -20.13 -3.50
C PRO A 167 24.83 -19.48 -4.65
#